data_AF-A0AA96S4E1-F1
#
_entry.id   AF-A0AA96S4E1-F1
#
_cell.length_a   1.000
_cell.length_b   1.000
_cell.length_c   1.000
_cell.angle_alpha   90.00
_cell.angle_beta   90.00
_cell.angle_gamma   90.00
#
_symmetry.space_group_name_H-M   'P 1'
#
loop_
_entity.id
_entity.type
_entity.pdbx_description
1 polymer ?
#
loop_
_entity_poly.entity_id
_entity_poly.type
_entity_poly.pdbx_seq_one_letter_code
_entity_poly.pdbx_strand_id
1 'polypeptide(L)'
;MYLTNSALYVASSTHQALEQLDRSHGQLPNLELSPLYDVLKHNENYLEANAFYQISKDGIESCSRDSCDELAGQSPMNTIVLYFNDQQNILVFNGEEKVLTPNQAAMLRHFLLRCNKENPGTRANLVDFFGKTGVDGLVKKANLVKAIERLRSKLDAVGIPFIIEPTRYQDDIAYFFNESVPYIVMFRVDDAYGSEYINR
;
A
#
# COMPACT_ATOMS: atom_id res chain seq x y z
N MET A 1 8.18 21.38 -4.27
CA MET A 1 8.68 20.19 -3.54
C MET A 1 10.20 20.13 -3.36
N TYR A 2 11.04 20.83 -4.15
CA TYR A 2 12.50 20.78 -3.92
C TYR A 2 12.99 21.71 -2.80
N LEU A 3 12.42 22.92 -2.66
CA LEU A 3 12.83 23.89 -1.64
C LEU A 3 12.54 23.42 -0.20
N THR A 4 11.42 22.73 0.01
CA THR A 4 11.00 22.23 1.32
C THR A 4 11.93 21.11 1.82
N ASN A 5 12.37 20.23 0.92
CA ASN A 5 13.31 19.15 1.26
C ASN A 5 14.71 19.67 1.60
N SER A 6 15.17 20.74 0.93
CA SER A 6 16.46 21.37 1.23
C SER A 6 16.45 22.04 2.60
N ALA A 7 15.36 22.72 2.95
CA ALA A 7 15.20 23.34 4.28
C ALA A 7 15.14 22.29 5.39
N LEU A 8 14.45 21.17 5.15
CA LEU A 8 14.35 20.05 6.08
C LEU A 8 15.72 19.38 6.33
N TYR A 9 16.50 19.16 5.27
CA TYR A 9 17.84 18.59 5.36
C TYR A 9 18.81 19.49 6.15
N VAL A 10 18.74 20.81 5.90
CA VAL A 10 19.56 21.78 6.65
C VAL A 10 19.12 21.82 8.11
N ALA A 11 17.82 21.83 8.42
CA ALA A 11 17.32 21.84 9.79
C ALA A 11 17.69 20.55 10.57
N SER A 12 17.52 19.38 9.94
CA SER A 12 17.87 18.07 10.53
C SER A 12 19.37 17.93 10.79
N SER A 13 20.21 18.32 9.82
CA SER A 13 21.67 18.29 9.99
C SER A 13 22.16 19.28 11.04
N THR A 14 21.51 20.43 11.19
CA THR A 14 21.82 21.39 12.25
C THR A 14 21.41 20.85 13.62
N HIS A 15 20.28 20.15 13.72
CA HIS A 15 19.82 19.54 14.96
C HIS A 15 20.75 18.39 15.42
N GLN A 16 21.13 17.49 14.50
CA GLN A 16 22.10 16.43 14.79
C GLN A 16 23.49 16.97 15.14
N ALA A 17 23.94 18.04 14.49
CA ALA A 17 25.21 18.68 14.82
C ALA A 17 25.20 19.35 16.21
N LEU A 18 24.04 19.85 16.65
CA LEU A 18 23.85 20.43 17.98
C LEU A 18 23.80 19.37 19.08
N GLU A 19 23.27 18.17 18.81
CA GLU A 19 23.30 17.04 19.75
C GLU A 19 24.71 16.48 19.96
N GLN A 20 25.60 16.64 18.96
CA GLN A 20 27.01 16.23 19.03
C GLN A 20 27.93 17.28 19.67
N LEU A 21 27.45 18.51 19.88
CA LEU A 21 28.19 19.56 20.56
C LEU A 21 28.05 19.39 22.08
N ASP A 22 29.18 19.04 22.69
CA ASP A 22 29.35 18.84 24.13
C ASP A 22 28.69 19.94 24.96
N ARG A 23 27.91 19.55 25.99
CA ARG A 23 27.08 20.41 26.87
C ARG A 23 27.90 21.32 27.81
N SER A 24 28.87 22.05 27.28
CA SER A 24 29.87 22.74 28.10
C SER A 24 29.82 24.27 28.01
N HIS A 25 29.10 24.88 27.07
CA HIS A 25 29.11 26.35 26.94
C HIS A 25 27.74 26.96 26.63
N GLY A 26 27.25 27.76 27.59
CA GLY A 26 26.27 28.83 27.39
C GLY A 26 24.82 28.36 27.18
N GLN A 27 23.87 29.03 27.82
CA GLN A 27 22.44 28.82 27.60
C GLN A 27 22.13 28.76 26.11
N LEU A 28 21.72 27.57 25.65
CA LEU A 28 21.13 27.39 24.34
C LEU A 28 19.89 28.30 24.26
N PRO A 29 19.70 29.07 23.17
CA PRO A 29 18.46 29.81 22.98
C PRO A 29 17.31 28.80 22.95
N ASN A 30 16.27 29.05 23.74
CA ASN A 30 15.05 28.24 23.83
C ASN A 30 14.55 27.89 22.43
N LEU A 31 14.82 26.66 21.97
CA LEU A 31 14.37 26.15 20.67
C LEU A 31 12.83 26.22 20.53
N GLU A 32 12.12 26.14 21.66
CA GLU A 32 10.65 26.28 21.75
C GLU A 32 10.13 27.68 21.34
N LEU A 33 10.98 28.71 21.25
CA LEU A 33 10.58 30.07 20.89
C LEU A 33 10.84 30.43 19.43
N SER A 34 11.39 29.51 18.63
CA SER A 34 11.62 29.76 17.22
C SER A 34 10.32 29.57 16.43
N PRO A 35 9.86 30.56 15.63
CA PRO A 35 8.72 30.37 14.74
C PRO A 35 8.93 29.24 13.72
N LEU A 36 10.17 28.78 13.53
CA LEU A 36 10.48 27.60 12.73
C LEU A 36 10.12 26.29 13.44
N TYR A 37 10.17 26.22 14.78
CA TYR A 37 9.82 25.02 15.54
C TYR A 37 8.33 24.69 15.38
N ASP A 38 7.45 25.69 15.48
CA ASP A 38 6.01 25.49 15.26
C ASP A 38 5.70 25.05 13.84
N VAL A 39 6.42 25.60 12.84
CA VAL A 39 6.29 25.20 11.43
C VAL A 39 6.79 23.77 11.22
N LEU A 40 7.91 23.38 11.83
CA LEU A 40 8.46 22.03 11.76
C LEU A 40 7.50 21.02 12.40
N LYS A 41 7.03 21.31 13.62
CA LYS A 41 6.08 20.47 14.34
C LYS A 41 4.75 20.34 13.61
N HIS A 42 4.26 21.44 13.01
CA HIS A 42 3.05 21.40 12.19
C HIS A 42 3.23 20.51 10.96
N ASN A 43 4.39 20.60 10.29
CA ASN A 43 4.71 19.76 9.13
C ASN A 43 4.90 18.30 9.50
N GLU A 44 5.60 17.99 10.60
CA GLU A 44 5.78 16.62 11.11
C GLU A 44 4.41 16.00 11.43
N ASN A 45 3.58 16.69 12.20
CA ASN A 45 2.22 16.23 12.50
C ASN A 45 1.39 16.02 11.23
N TYR A 46 1.53 16.90 10.24
CA TYR A 46 0.83 16.75 8.96
C TYR A 46 1.31 15.53 8.17
N LEU A 47 2.63 15.29 8.14
CA LEU A 47 3.22 14.13 7.47
C LEU A 47 2.82 12.82 8.16
N GLU A 48 2.81 12.79 9.49
CA GLU A 48 2.35 11.64 10.27
C GLU A 48 0.85 11.38 10.07
N ALA A 49 0.04 12.43 10.05
CA ALA A 49 -1.41 12.33 9.85
C ALA A 49 -1.81 11.87 8.43
N ASN A 50 -0.92 11.99 7.45
CA ASN A 50 -1.16 11.66 6.05
C ASN A 50 -0.11 10.68 5.50
N ALA A 51 0.39 9.78 6.34
CA ALA A 51 1.47 8.87 5.99
C ALA A 51 1.04 7.72 5.05
N PHE A 52 -0.26 7.40 5.01
CA PHE A 52 -0.82 6.30 4.23
C PHE A 52 -1.98 6.77 3.35
N TYR A 53 -2.18 6.07 2.24
CA TYR A 53 -3.40 6.12 1.44
C TYR A 53 -4.30 4.96 1.79
N GLN A 54 -5.60 5.25 1.89
CA GLN A 54 -6.69 4.30 2.00
C GLN A 54 -7.52 4.38 0.71
N ILE A 55 -7.57 3.29 -0.04
CA ILE A 55 -8.37 3.18 -1.27
C ILE A 55 -9.52 2.22 -1.02
N SER A 56 -10.75 2.71 -1.18
CA SER A 56 -11.97 1.92 -1.20
C SER A 56 -12.76 2.18 -2.48
N LYS A 57 -13.98 1.62 -2.58
CA LYS A 57 -14.90 1.98 -3.67
C LYS A 57 -15.36 3.45 -3.60
N ASP A 58 -15.32 4.06 -2.41
CA ASP A 58 -15.86 5.41 -2.18
C ASP A 58 -14.84 6.51 -2.52
N GLY A 59 -13.56 6.18 -2.57
CA GLY A 59 -12.51 7.11 -2.96
C GLY A 59 -11.14 6.76 -2.41
N ILE A 60 -10.25 7.74 -2.53
CA ILE A 60 -8.89 7.70 -1.99
C ILE A 60 -8.81 8.75 -0.90
N GLU A 61 -8.47 8.33 0.31
CA GLU A 61 -8.25 9.20 1.47
C GLU A 61 -6.85 8.99 2.04
N SER A 62 -6.31 9.98 2.73
CA SER A 62 -5.05 9.83 3.47
C SER A 62 -5.35 9.54 4.96
N CYS A 63 -4.68 8.52 5.51
CA CYS A 63 -4.76 8.15 6.93
C CYS A 63 -3.38 8.24 7.62
N SER A 64 -3.41 8.45 8.94
CA SER A 64 -2.24 8.27 9.79
C SER A 64 -1.98 6.77 10.00
N ARG A 65 -0.75 6.41 10.36
CA ARG A 65 -0.41 5.02 10.69
C ARG A 65 -1.36 4.43 11.73
N ASP A 66 -1.58 5.16 12.82
CA ASP A 66 -2.41 4.71 13.94
C ASP A 66 -3.85 4.46 13.50
N SER A 67 -4.42 5.32 12.66
CA SER A 67 -5.76 5.11 12.11
C SER A 67 -5.84 3.87 11.22
N CYS A 68 -4.82 3.62 10.40
CA CYS A 68 -4.80 2.44 9.54
C CYS A 68 -4.58 1.14 10.37
N ASP A 69 -3.77 1.20 11.44
CA ASP A 69 -3.55 0.10 12.39
C ASP A 69 -4.84 -0.21 13.20
N GLU A 70 -5.56 0.82 13.65
CA GLU A 70 -6.87 0.68 14.28
C GLU A 70 -7.90 0.06 13.33
N LEU A 71 -7.93 0.48 12.06
CA LEU A 71 -8.83 -0.08 11.05
C LEU A 71 -8.51 -1.53 10.73
N ALA A 72 -7.23 -1.91 10.73
CA ALA A 72 -6.83 -3.31 10.61
C ALA A 72 -7.31 -4.13 11.82
N GLY A 73 -7.11 -3.62 13.05
CA GLY A 73 -7.54 -4.29 14.28
C GLY A 73 -9.06 -4.32 14.51
N GLN A 74 -9.79 -3.33 13.98
CA GLN A 74 -11.25 -3.21 14.04
C GLN A 74 -11.85 -3.31 12.64
N SER A 75 -11.36 -4.26 11.84
CA SER A 75 -11.79 -4.43 10.46
C SER A 75 -13.32 -4.55 10.33
N PRO A 76 -13.96 -3.83 9.39
CA PRO A 76 -15.39 -3.96 9.16
C PRO A 76 -15.75 -5.40 8.76
N MET A 77 -16.91 -5.87 9.24
CA MET A 77 -17.41 -7.19 8.86
C MET A 77 -17.64 -7.28 7.35
N ASN A 78 -17.35 -8.43 6.79
CA ASN A 78 -17.41 -8.78 5.37
C ASN A 78 -16.64 -7.80 4.47
N THR A 79 -15.54 -7.23 4.94
CA THR A 79 -14.70 -6.31 4.16
C THR A 79 -13.27 -6.83 4.10
N ILE A 80 -12.70 -6.84 2.91
CA ILE A 80 -11.30 -7.22 2.69
C ILE A 80 -10.43 -6.02 3.03
N VAL A 81 -9.59 -6.13 4.05
CA VAL A 81 -8.60 -5.11 4.37
C VAL A 81 -7.23 -5.62 3.96
N LEU A 82 -6.60 -4.94 2.99
CA LEU A 82 -5.26 -5.25 2.54
C LEU A 82 -4.32 -4.13 2.96
N TYR A 83 -3.47 -4.40 3.96
CA TYR A 83 -2.58 -3.43 4.57
C TYR A 83 -1.12 -3.72 4.25
N PHE A 84 -0.49 -2.80 3.52
CA PHE A 84 0.94 -2.78 3.25
C PHE A 84 1.63 -1.94 4.31
N ASN A 85 2.03 -2.57 5.41
CA ASN A 85 2.76 -1.89 6.48
C ASN A 85 4.28 -2.01 6.29
N ASP A 86 5.06 -1.31 7.12
CA ASP A 86 6.52 -1.26 7.01
C ASP A 86 7.22 -2.63 7.11
N GLN A 87 6.56 -3.63 7.71
CA GLN A 87 7.17 -4.91 8.06
C GLN A 87 6.63 -6.08 7.21
N GLN A 88 5.34 -6.06 6.88
CA GLN A 88 4.57 -7.17 6.34
C GLN A 88 3.39 -6.70 5.50
N ASN A 89 2.95 -7.54 4.57
CA ASN A 89 1.68 -7.34 3.86
C ASN A 89 0.61 -8.16 4.57
N ILE A 90 -0.31 -7.48 5.24
CA ILE A 90 -1.34 -8.10 6.06
C ILE A 90 -2.66 -8.07 5.30
N LEU A 91 -3.32 -9.21 5.25
CA LEU A 91 -4.69 -9.37 4.79
C LEU A 91 -5.56 -9.65 6.00
N VAL A 92 -6.60 -8.83 6.20
CA VAL A 92 -7.58 -9.01 7.28
C VAL A 92 -8.97 -9.19 6.69
N PHE A 93 -9.72 -10.15 7.23
CA PHE A 93 -11.12 -10.36 6.90
C PHE A 93 -11.86 -10.94 8.10
N ASN A 94 -12.96 -10.31 8.52
CA ASN A 94 -13.77 -10.77 9.66
C ASN A 94 -12.95 -11.00 10.95
N GLY A 95 -11.93 -10.18 11.19
CA GLY A 95 -11.03 -10.31 12.35
C GLY A 95 -9.97 -11.41 12.24
N GLU A 96 -9.96 -12.20 11.16
CA GLU A 96 -8.90 -13.15 10.87
C GLU A 96 -7.81 -12.47 10.04
N GLU A 97 -6.54 -12.70 10.41
CA GLU A 97 -5.39 -12.07 9.78
C GLU A 97 -4.46 -13.07 9.09
N LYS A 98 -3.90 -12.66 7.95
CA LYS A 98 -2.91 -13.45 7.23
C LYS A 98 -1.84 -12.60 6.58
N VAL A 99 -0.59 -13.00 6.81
CA VAL A 99 0.55 -12.42 6.09
C VAL A 99 0.62 -12.99 4.67
N LEU A 100 0.64 -12.10 3.69
CA LEU A 100 0.82 -12.39 2.27
C LEU A 100 2.27 -12.14 1.85
N THR A 101 2.75 -12.91 0.87
CA THR A 101 4.04 -12.59 0.24
C THR A 101 3.90 -11.31 -0.61
N PRO A 102 5.00 -10.58 -0.88
CA PRO A 102 4.94 -9.37 -1.70
C PRO A 102 4.23 -9.56 -3.04
N ASN A 103 4.51 -10.67 -3.74
CA ASN A 103 3.87 -10.97 -5.01
C ASN A 103 2.37 -11.27 -4.86
N GLN A 104 1.94 -11.92 -3.77
CA GLN A 104 0.53 -12.19 -3.51
C GLN A 104 -0.24 -10.92 -3.19
N ALA A 105 0.33 -10.07 -2.32
CA ALA A 105 -0.27 -8.80 -1.93
C ALA A 105 -0.37 -7.85 -3.14
N ALA A 106 0.70 -7.71 -3.92
CA ALA A 106 0.73 -6.85 -5.10
C ALA A 106 -0.29 -7.32 -6.16
N MET A 107 -0.42 -8.63 -6.36
CA MET A 107 -1.40 -9.22 -7.26
C MET A 107 -2.83 -8.98 -6.77
N LEU A 108 -3.11 -9.19 -5.48
CA LEU A 108 -4.43 -8.95 -4.89
C LEU A 108 -4.81 -7.47 -5.02
N ARG A 109 -3.90 -6.56 -4.67
CA ARG A 109 -4.07 -5.11 -4.89
C ARG A 109 -4.41 -4.79 -6.33
N HIS A 110 -3.68 -5.35 -7.30
CA HIS A 110 -3.95 -5.11 -8.71
C HIS A 110 -5.35 -5.58 -9.12
N PHE A 111 -5.79 -6.76 -8.64
CA PHE A 111 -7.14 -7.24 -8.91
C PHE A 111 -8.22 -6.33 -8.32
N LEU A 112 -8.07 -5.94 -7.06
CA LEU A 112 -9.05 -5.09 -6.35
C LEU A 112 -9.17 -3.71 -6.99
N LEU A 113 -8.05 -3.11 -7.42
CA LEU A 113 -8.00 -1.72 -7.88
C LEU A 113 -8.15 -1.54 -9.40
N ARG A 114 -7.82 -2.56 -10.22
CA ARG A 114 -7.72 -2.39 -11.69
C ARG A 114 -8.47 -3.42 -12.51
N CYS A 115 -8.79 -4.58 -11.95
CA CYS A 115 -9.35 -5.68 -12.73
C CYS A 115 -10.83 -5.88 -12.45
N ASN A 116 -11.70 -5.43 -13.34
CA ASN A 116 -13.12 -5.71 -13.30
C ASN A 116 -13.54 -6.55 -14.53
N LYS A 117 -14.84 -6.82 -14.66
CA LYS A 117 -15.35 -7.66 -15.75
C LYS A 117 -15.05 -7.11 -17.15
N GLU A 118 -14.99 -5.78 -17.30
CA GLU A 118 -14.72 -5.10 -18.58
C GLU A 118 -13.22 -5.03 -18.89
N ASN A 119 -12.39 -4.95 -17.85
CA ASN A 119 -10.93 -4.89 -17.93
C ASN A 119 -10.28 -6.01 -17.09
N PRO A 120 -10.35 -7.28 -17.53
CA PRO A 120 -9.77 -8.38 -16.76
C PRO A 120 -8.23 -8.37 -16.82
N GLY A 121 -7.60 -8.85 -15.75
CA GLY A 121 -6.16 -9.06 -15.67
C GLY A 121 -5.71 -10.19 -16.60
N THR A 122 -5.07 -9.82 -17.71
CA THR A 122 -4.52 -10.74 -18.71
C THR A 122 -3.09 -11.17 -18.38
N ARG A 123 -2.57 -12.17 -19.11
CA ARG A 123 -1.15 -12.55 -19.03
C ARG A 123 -0.18 -11.43 -19.41
N ALA A 124 -0.63 -10.44 -20.17
CA ALA A 124 0.16 -9.26 -20.55
C ALA A 124 0.23 -8.26 -19.41
N ASN A 125 -0.91 -7.93 -18.79
CA ASN A 125 -0.98 -6.99 -17.66
C ASN A 125 -0.22 -7.50 -16.43
N LEU A 126 -0.11 -8.83 -16.30
CA LEU A 126 0.52 -9.46 -15.16
C LEU A 126 2.02 -9.77 -15.37
N VAL A 127 2.62 -9.39 -16.51
CA VAL A 127 4.05 -9.59 -16.77
C VAL A 127 4.90 -8.90 -15.69
N ASP A 128 4.48 -7.74 -15.22
CA ASP A 128 5.24 -6.97 -14.23
C ASP A 128 5.34 -7.68 -12.87
N PHE A 129 4.38 -8.56 -12.54
CA PHE A 129 4.40 -9.34 -11.29
C PHE A 129 5.15 -10.67 -11.39
N PHE A 130 5.12 -11.32 -12.56
CA PHE A 130 5.65 -12.68 -12.74
C PHE A 130 6.90 -12.76 -13.62
N GLY A 131 7.27 -11.66 -14.27
CA GLY A 131 8.24 -11.62 -15.35
C GLY A 131 7.77 -12.31 -16.63
N LYS A 132 8.57 -12.15 -17.67
CA LYS A 132 8.38 -12.81 -18.97
C LYS A 132 8.82 -14.26 -18.85
N THR A 133 7.89 -15.16 -18.57
CA THR A 133 8.18 -16.58 -18.33
C THR A 133 7.87 -17.48 -19.54
N GLY A 134 7.08 -16.97 -20.49
CA GLY A 134 6.72 -17.61 -21.74
C GLY A 134 7.65 -17.23 -22.89
N VAL A 135 7.70 -18.09 -23.92
CA VAL A 135 8.43 -17.85 -25.16
C VAL A 135 7.80 -16.73 -26.01
N ASP A 136 6.53 -16.43 -25.78
CA ASP A 136 5.77 -15.30 -26.33
C ASP A 136 6.08 -13.97 -25.65
N GLY A 137 6.99 -13.94 -24.67
CA GLY A 137 7.28 -12.76 -23.86
C GLY A 137 6.17 -12.42 -22.85
N LEU A 138 5.18 -13.31 -22.69
CA LEU A 138 4.09 -13.18 -21.73
C LEU A 138 4.32 -14.09 -20.52
N VAL A 139 3.45 -14.01 -19.51
CA VAL A 139 3.42 -15.01 -18.45
C VAL A 139 2.95 -16.35 -19.02
N LYS A 140 3.57 -17.48 -18.64
CA LYS A 140 3.05 -18.82 -19.01
C LYS A 140 1.66 -19.02 -18.42
N LYS A 141 0.71 -19.54 -19.21
CA LYS A 141 -0.67 -19.85 -18.76
C LYS A 141 -0.69 -20.66 -17.45
N ALA A 142 0.12 -21.72 -17.38
CA ALA A 142 0.22 -22.58 -16.20
C ALA A 142 0.74 -21.84 -14.96
N ASN A 143 1.62 -20.84 -15.12
CA ASN A 143 2.12 -20.04 -14.00
C ASN A 143 1.03 -19.11 -13.46
N LEU A 144 0.28 -18.47 -14.36
CA LEU A 144 -0.84 -17.61 -13.97
C LEU A 144 -1.92 -18.42 -13.22
N VAL A 145 -2.34 -19.56 -13.77
CA VAL A 145 -3.32 -20.45 -13.12
C VAL A 145 -2.85 -20.84 -11.71
N LYS A 146 -1.62 -21.34 -11.58
CA LYS A 146 -1.07 -21.73 -10.27
C LYS A 146 -0.96 -20.56 -9.30
N ALA A 147 -0.66 -19.36 -9.78
CA ALA A 147 -0.59 -18.18 -8.95
C ALA A 147 -1.95 -17.77 -8.40
N ILE A 148 -2.99 -17.81 -9.23
CA ILE A 148 -4.37 -17.57 -8.82
C ILE A 148 -4.85 -18.66 -7.85
N GLU A 149 -4.55 -19.93 -8.10
CA GLU A 149 -4.88 -21.01 -7.17
C GLU A 149 -4.25 -20.80 -5.79
N ARG A 150 -2.95 -20.45 -5.75
CA ARG A 150 -2.25 -20.15 -4.49
C ARG A 150 -2.84 -18.95 -3.77
N LEU A 151 -3.22 -17.91 -4.50
CA LEU A 151 -3.88 -16.74 -3.92
C LEU A 151 -5.24 -17.13 -3.33
N ARG A 152 -6.06 -17.86 -4.09
CA ARG A 152 -7.36 -18.37 -3.62
C ARG A 152 -7.25 -19.21 -2.37
N SER A 153 -6.30 -20.14 -2.29
CA SER A 153 -6.08 -20.93 -1.07
C SER A 153 -5.71 -20.07 0.14
N LYS A 154 -5.05 -18.91 -0.07
CA LYS A 154 -4.76 -17.97 1.02
C LYS A 154 -6.00 -17.19 1.42
N LEU A 155 -6.82 -16.74 0.47
CA LEU A 155 -8.08 -16.03 0.73
C LEU A 155 -9.07 -16.92 1.49
N ASP A 156 -9.22 -18.17 1.03
CA ASP A 156 -10.11 -19.18 1.64
C ASP A 156 -9.69 -19.51 3.08
N ALA A 157 -8.39 -19.52 3.37
CA ALA A 157 -7.87 -19.73 4.71
C ALA A 157 -8.24 -18.62 5.72
N VAL A 158 -8.69 -17.46 5.24
CA VAL A 158 -9.19 -16.33 6.05
C VAL A 158 -10.72 -16.19 5.93
N GLY A 159 -11.38 -17.13 5.24
CA GLY A 159 -12.84 -17.12 5.03
C GLY A 159 -13.34 -16.16 3.96
N ILE A 160 -12.44 -15.57 3.14
CA ILE A 160 -12.85 -14.69 2.04
C ILE A 160 -13.47 -15.56 0.92
N PRO A 161 -14.67 -15.24 0.44
CA PRO A 161 -15.32 -16.01 -0.62
C PRO A 161 -14.56 -15.86 -1.95
N PHE A 162 -15.01 -16.62 -2.95
CA PHE A 162 -14.41 -16.57 -4.28
C PHE A 162 -14.65 -15.22 -4.96
N ILE A 163 -13.66 -14.34 -4.90
CA ILE A 163 -13.74 -12.97 -5.44
C ILE A 163 -13.04 -12.77 -6.79
N ILE A 164 -12.11 -13.67 -7.17
CA ILE A 164 -11.36 -13.59 -8.45
C ILE A 164 -11.89 -14.64 -9.40
N GLU A 165 -12.63 -14.22 -10.42
CA GLU A 165 -13.28 -15.10 -11.39
C GLU A 165 -12.47 -15.27 -12.68
N PRO A 166 -12.42 -16.48 -13.25
CA PRO A 166 -11.82 -16.69 -14.56
C PRO A 166 -12.75 -16.19 -15.67
N THR A 167 -12.16 -15.63 -16.74
CA THR A 167 -12.87 -15.27 -17.96
C THR A 167 -12.02 -15.56 -19.20
N ARG A 168 -12.65 -15.54 -20.37
CA ARG A 168 -11.94 -15.47 -21.65
C ARG A 168 -11.96 -14.04 -22.15
N TYR A 169 -10.79 -13.50 -22.43
CA TYR A 169 -10.63 -12.16 -22.99
C TYR A 169 -9.63 -12.23 -24.14
N GLN A 170 -10.05 -11.78 -25.33
CA GLN A 170 -9.23 -11.84 -26.56
C GLN A 170 -8.63 -13.24 -26.81
N ASP A 171 -9.46 -14.28 -26.72
CA ASP A 171 -9.08 -15.70 -26.88
C ASP A 171 -8.01 -16.24 -25.91
N ASP A 172 -7.76 -15.53 -24.82
CA ASP A 172 -6.83 -15.96 -23.77
C ASP A 172 -7.50 -16.02 -22.39
N ILE A 173 -6.84 -16.72 -21.46
CA ILE A 173 -7.26 -16.79 -20.07
C ILE A 173 -6.96 -15.47 -19.37
N ALA A 174 -7.97 -14.91 -18.71
CA ALA A 174 -7.86 -13.72 -17.90
C ALA A 174 -8.68 -13.88 -16.62
N TYR A 175 -8.46 -12.98 -15.65
CA TYR A 175 -9.14 -13.03 -14.36
C TYR A 175 -9.63 -11.64 -13.97
N PHE A 176 -10.76 -11.54 -13.28
CA PHE A 176 -11.28 -10.27 -12.80
C PHE A 176 -11.80 -10.37 -11.38
N PHE A 177 -11.80 -9.25 -10.66
CA PHE A 177 -12.47 -9.13 -9.38
C PHE A 177 -13.97 -8.95 -9.61
N ASN A 178 -14.79 -9.81 -9.01
CA ASN A 178 -16.24 -9.82 -9.20
C ASN A 178 -17.01 -8.83 -8.33
N GLU A 179 -16.30 -8.04 -7.51
CA GLU A 179 -16.87 -7.00 -6.66
C GLU A 179 -17.92 -7.48 -5.64
N SER A 180 -17.96 -8.79 -5.35
CA SER A 180 -18.91 -9.39 -4.42
C SER A 180 -18.69 -8.99 -2.96
N VAL A 181 -17.49 -8.49 -2.62
CA VAL A 181 -17.09 -8.12 -1.27
C VAL A 181 -16.46 -6.72 -1.31
N PRO A 182 -16.81 -5.80 -0.40
CA PRO A 182 -16.13 -4.51 -0.28
C PRO A 182 -14.67 -4.70 0.10
N TYR A 183 -13.83 -3.73 -0.27
CA TYR A 183 -12.41 -3.77 0.03
C TYR A 183 -11.90 -2.41 0.50
N ILE A 184 -10.81 -2.47 1.26
CA ILE A 184 -10.01 -1.34 1.69
C ILE A 184 -8.55 -1.73 1.45
N VAL A 185 -7.83 -0.98 0.62
CA VAL A 185 -6.40 -1.17 0.38
C VAL A 185 -5.65 0.00 1.01
N MET A 186 -4.70 -0.30 1.90
CA MET A 186 -3.91 0.70 2.62
C MET A 186 -2.43 0.54 2.32
N PHE A 187 -1.76 1.59 1.89
CA PHE A 187 -0.31 1.60 1.61
C PHE A 187 0.28 2.98 1.85
N ARG A 188 1.60 3.06 2.07
CA ARG A 188 2.25 4.34 2.37
C ARG A 188 2.22 5.32 1.20
N VAL A 189 2.17 6.61 1.51
CA VAL A 189 2.17 7.68 0.50
C VAL A 189 3.47 7.73 -0.30
N ASP A 190 4.59 7.38 0.32
CA ASP A 190 5.92 7.33 -0.30
C ASP A 190 6.22 6.00 -1.01
N ASP A 191 5.30 5.04 -1.00
CA ASP A 191 5.48 3.79 -1.73
C ASP A 191 5.47 4.07 -3.23
N ALA A 192 6.57 3.73 -3.91
CA ALA A 192 6.74 3.98 -5.34
C ALA A 192 5.58 3.36 -6.15
N TYR A 193 5.05 2.24 -5.69
CA TYR A 193 3.90 1.57 -6.30
C TYR A 193 2.58 2.31 -6.11
N GLY A 194 2.42 3.10 -5.04
CA GLY A 194 1.19 3.84 -4.75
C GLY A 194 0.89 4.95 -5.76
N SER A 195 1.95 5.57 -6.27
CA SER A 195 1.86 6.66 -7.24
C SER A 195 1.16 6.29 -8.56
N GLU A 196 1.19 5.01 -8.95
CA GLU A 196 0.53 4.50 -10.16
C GLU A 196 -0.99 4.37 -10.02
N TYR A 197 -1.52 4.32 -8.79
CA TYR A 197 -2.95 4.11 -8.52
C TYR A 197 -3.70 5.41 -8.21
N ILE A 198 -2.97 6.49 -7.87
CA ILE A 198 -3.55 7.75 -7.37
C ILE A 198 -3.60 8.83 -8.46
N ASN A 199 -2.69 8.79 -9.44
CA ASN A 199 -2.61 9.80 -10.50
C ASN A 199 -3.53 9.55 -11.72
N ARG A 200 -4.75 9.04 -11.51
CA ARG A 200 -5.73 8.85 -12.61
C ARG A 200 -7.12 9.31 -12.24
#